data_AF-A0A662D9F4-F1
#
_entry.id   AF-A0A662D9F4-F1
#
_cell.length_a   1.000
_cell.length_b   1.000
_cell.length_c   1.000
_cell.angle_alpha   90.00
_cell.angle_beta   90.00
_cell.angle_gamma   90.00
#
_symmetry.space_group_name_H-M   'P 1'
#
loop_
_entity.id
_entity.type
_entity.pdbx_description
1 polymer ?
#
loop_
_entity_poly.entity_id
_entity_poly.type
_entity_poly.pdbx_seq_one_letter_code
_entity_poly.pdbx_strand_id
1 'polypeptide(L)'
;RSLVLEKDGSLTTDIYIVNEVGLNDSCRLEFKIMNPDGKVVYENSWQVKLEGGDTYGQLLKEDVITSCYSLPGYYTLEACLKTGDEEKVRGKERVFVVDWISSNLPENGAILESGNYIYKFLSEKKNLSLPSYSSSLKKLDYILVGDKSPGTIKIKKELLNRVVKDGTNLILIANDRQIAKEWAGALAKEGVVEFKGMVGASRASWMGSWYFVKEHPLFKSLPVNTCFSWEYQADVRGLGEWFENIDIYGADGMLLEGDNVEYVVGYSRDHDPRIGASVAVISCGKGKIILSSIAGLYDALLTSNSALHKAIARKLLCNFILFA
;
A
#
# COMPACT_ATOMS: atom_id res chain seq x y z
N ARG A 1 11.43 1.58 -10.49
CA ARG A 1 10.43 1.32 -11.55
C ARG A 1 9.09 1.89 -11.09
N SER A 2 8.57 2.96 -11.70
CA SER A 2 7.35 3.64 -11.22
C SER A 2 6.09 3.09 -11.89
N LEU A 3 5.78 1.81 -11.68
CA LEU A 3 4.55 1.20 -12.23
C LEU A 3 3.30 1.55 -11.43
N VAL A 4 3.45 2.22 -10.29
CA VAL A 4 2.35 2.71 -9.46
C VAL A 4 2.36 4.23 -9.53
N LEU A 5 1.24 4.82 -9.90
CA LEU A 5 1.10 6.27 -10.08
C LEU A 5 -0.04 6.80 -9.21
N GLU A 6 0.08 8.06 -8.81
CA GLU A 6 -1.08 8.82 -8.35
C GLU A 6 -1.91 9.24 -9.56
N LYS A 7 -3.23 9.37 -9.37
CA LYS A 7 -4.13 9.95 -10.37
C LYS A 7 -3.58 11.29 -10.88
N ASP A 8 -3.68 11.50 -12.19
CA ASP A 8 -3.16 12.65 -12.93
C ASP A 8 -1.63 12.80 -12.87
N GLY A 9 -0.91 11.76 -12.44
CA GLY A 9 0.54 11.68 -12.50
C GLY A 9 1.10 11.56 -13.92
N SER A 10 2.42 11.52 -14.03
CA SER A 10 3.14 11.29 -15.29
C SER A 10 4.04 10.06 -15.21
N LEU A 11 4.33 9.49 -16.38
CA LEU A 11 5.24 8.36 -16.53
C LEU A 11 6.19 8.62 -17.69
N THR A 12 7.47 8.41 -17.45
CA THR A 12 8.51 8.30 -18.48
C THR A 12 8.73 6.83 -18.78
N THR A 13 8.64 6.44 -20.06
CA THR A 13 8.76 5.06 -20.51
C THR A 13 9.85 4.93 -21.57
N ASP A 14 10.73 3.97 -21.36
CA ASP A 14 11.66 3.49 -22.38
C ASP A 14 11.13 2.17 -22.97
N ILE A 15 11.24 2.04 -24.28
CA ILE A 15 10.73 0.90 -25.04
C ILE A 15 11.93 0.12 -25.59
N TYR A 16 12.07 -1.12 -25.15
CA TYR A 16 13.10 -2.05 -25.59
C TYR A 16 12.49 -3.23 -26.35
N ILE A 17 13.29 -3.84 -27.21
CA ILE A 17 13.04 -5.17 -27.76
C ILE A 17 14.00 -6.18 -27.17
N VAL A 18 13.51 -7.39 -26.95
CA VAL A 18 14.31 -8.61 -26.83
C VAL A 18 14.13 -9.38 -28.15
N ASN A 19 15.19 -9.43 -28.96
CA ASN A 19 15.15 -9.87 -30.35
C ASN A 19 15.61 -11.32 -30.50
N GLU A 20 14.72 -12.26 -30.17
CA GLU A 20 15.03 -13.71 -30.17
C GLU A 20 15.15 -14.32 -31.57
N VAL A 21 14.61 -13.63 -32.59
CA VAL A 21 14.50 -14.17 -33.96
C VAL A 21 15.36 -13.42 -34.98
N GLY A 22 16.20 -12.48 -34.53
CA GLY A 22 17.14 -11.76 -35.38
C GLY A 22 16.50 -10.80 -36.38
N LEU A 23 15.40 -10.13 -36.00
CA LEU A 23 14.80 -9.06 -36.81
C LEU A 23 15.83 -7.95 -37.10
N ASN A 24 15.97 -7.54 -38.35
CA ASN A 24 17.02 -6.59 -38.80
C ASN A 24 16.49 -5.51 -39.77
N ASP A 25 15.17 -5.43 -39.95
CA ASP A 25 14.52 -4.49 -40.86
C ASP A 25 14.18 -3.16 -40.17
N SER A 26 13.88 -2.14 -40.99
CA SER A 26 13.20 -0.93 -40.53
C SER A 26 11.73 -1.22 -40.29
N CYS A 27 11.27 -0.90 -39.08
CA CYS A 27 9.91 -1.18 -38.60
C CYS A 27 9.23 0.09 -38.09
N ARG A 28 7.90 0.09 -38.11
CA ARG A 28 7.09 1.07 -37.40
C ARG A 28 6.79 0.55 -36.00
N LEU A 29 7.24 1.27 -34.98
CA LEU A 29 6.88 1.06 -33.58
C LEU A 29 5.59 1.85 -33.29
N GLU A 30 4.48 1.14 -33.08
CA GLU A 30 3.24 1.71 -32.54
C GLU A 30 3.25 1.59 -31.01
N PHE A 31 2.89 2.66 -30.30
CA PHE A 31 2.74 2.65 -28.84
C PHE A 31 1.39 3.22 -28.44
N LYS A 32 0.68 2.50 -27.58
CA LYS A 32 -0.67 2.82 -27.12
C LYS A 32 -0.79 2.68 -25.62
N ILE A 33 -1.61 3.54 -25.03
CA ILE A 33 -2.05 3.41 -23.64
C ILE A 33 -3.56 3.27 -23.60
N MET A 34 -4.02 2.18 -23.01
CA MET A 34 -5.44 1.92 -22.73
C MET A 34 -5.74 2.21 -21.27
N ASN A 35 -6.82 2.93 -21.01
CA ASN A 35 -7.32 3.19 -19.66
C ASN A 35 -8.06 1.96 -19.07
N PRO A 36 -8.48 2.00 -17.80
CA PRO A 36 -9.19 0.89 -17.16
C PRO A 36 -10.51 0.49 -17.84
N ASP A 37 -11.16 1.41 -18.57
CA ASP A 37 -12.39 1.15 -19.34
C ASP A 37 -12.11 0.56 -20.74
N GLY A 38 -10.85 0.30 -21.08
CA GLY A 38 -10.43 -0.23 -22.37
C GLY A 38 -10.34 0.81 -23.50
N LYS A 39 -10.45 2.10 -23.20
CA LYS A 39 -10.33 3.18 -24.17
C LYS A 39 -8.86 3.56 -24.38
N VAL A 40 -8.44 3.73 -25.65
CA VAL A 40 -7.15 4.31 -25.99
C VAL A 40 -7.13 5.79 -25.60
N VAL A 41 -6.21 6.16 -24.72
CA VAL A 41 -6.06 7.54 -24.20
C VAL A 41 -4.75 8.19 -24.61
N TYR A 42 -3.82 7.42 -25.18
CA TYR A 42 -2.59 7.90 -25.80
C TYR A 42 -2.22 6.96 -26.94
N GLU A 43 -1.76 7.51 -28.05
CA GLU A 43 -1.22 6.77 -29.19
C GLU A 43 -0.10 7.57 -29.83
N ASN A 44 0.98 6.90 -30.20
CA ASN A 44 2.06 7.47 -30.97
C ASN A 44 2.75 6.40 -31.83
N SER A 45 3.52 6.81 -32.83
CA SER A 45 4.31 5.88 -33.62
C SER A 45 5.62 6.47 -34.12
N TRP A 46 6.63 5.62 -34.23
CA TRP A 46 7.97 6.01 -34.69
C TRP A 46 8.51 5.02 -35.70
N GLN A 47 9.34 5.50 -36.63
CA GLN A 47 10.19 4.63 -37.43
C GLN A 47 11.42 4.26 -36.62
N VAL A 48 11.71 2.97 -36.52
CA VAL A 48 12.86 2.42 -35.80
C VAL A 48 13.61 1.45 -36.70
N LYS A 49 14.93 1.38 -36.54
CA LYS A 49 15.76 0.42 -37.25
C LYS A 49 16.28 -0.62 -36.26
N LEU A 50 16.01 -1.89 -36.55
CA LEU A 50 16.54 -2.99 -35.77
C LEU A 50 17.94 -3.35 -36.27
N GLU A 51 18.88 -3.54 -35.35
CA GLU A 51 20.24 -3.97 -35.70
C GLU A 51 20.27 -5.45 -36.11
N GLY A 52 19.60 -6.31 -35.35
CA GLY A 52 19.58 -7.75 -35.56
C GLY A 52 20.94 -8.42 -35.34
N GLY A 53 21.09 -9.67 -35.80
CA GLY A 53 22.32 -10.44 -35.64
C GLY A 53 22.62 -10.73 -34.17
N ASP A 54 23.78 -10.26 -33.70
CA ASP A 54 24.26 -10.48 -32.33
C ASP A 54 23.65 -9.49 -31.31
N THR A 55 22.87 -8.50 -31.77
CA THR A 55 22.17 -7.55 -30.88
C THR A 55 20.87 -8.17 -30.33
N TYR A 56 20.97 -8.80 -29.15
CA TYR A 56 19.84 -9.45 -28.49
C TYR A 56 18.85 -8.46 -27.85
N GLY A 57 19.34 -7.37 -27.25
CA GLY A 57 18.51 -6.35 -26.60
C GLY A 57 18.81 -4.98 -27.18
N GLN A 58 17.78 -4.24 -27.59
CA GLN A 58 17.94 -2.92 -28.20
C GLN A 58 16.92 -1.92 -27.65
N LEU A 59 17.39 -0.72 -27.28
CA LEU A 59 16.54 0.44 -27.00
C LEU A 59 15.95 0.95 -28.32
N LEU A 60 14.63 0.96 -28.42
CA LEU A 60 13.91 1.42 -29.62
C LEU A 60 13.47 2.87 -29.50
N LYS A 61 13.03 3.26 -28.29
CA LYS A 61 12.60 4.63 -28.01
C LYS A 61 12.77 4.93 -26.53
N GLU A 62 13.47 6.00 -26.22
CA GLU A 62 13.62 6.53 -24.86
C GLU A 62 12.71 7.71 -24.58
N ASP A 63 12.50 7.97 -23.29
CA ASP A 63 11.90 9.18 -22.75
C ASP A 63 10.49 9.50 -23.30
N VAL A 64 9.66 8.47 -23.46
CA VAL A 64 8.24 8.67 -23.81
C VAL A 64 7.50 9.15 -22.55
N ILE A 65 7.28 10.46 -22.46
CA ILE A 65 6.55 11.08 -21.35
C ILE A 65 5.04 11.08 -21.64
N THR A 66 4.27 10.55 -20.69
CA THR A 66 2.80 10.46 -20.78
C THR A 66 2.13 10.95 -19.49
N SER A 67 0.94 11.55 -19.59
CA SER A 67 0.19 12.12 -18.47
C SER A 67 -1.33 11.86 -18.56
N CYS A 68 -1.73 10.76 -19.21
CA CYS A 68 -3.12 10.39 -19.48
C CYS A 68 -3.80 9.55 -18.37
N TYR A 69 -3.28 9.60 -17.13
CA TYR A 69 -3.62 8.70 -16.02
C TYR A 69 -4.74 9.24 -15.10
N SER A 70 -5.91 9.56 -15.68
CA SER A 70 -7.00 10.27 -14.98
C SER A 70 -8.00 9.37 -14.22
N LEU A 71 -8.01 8.06 -14.46
CA LEU A 71 -8.90 7.10 -13.77
C LEU A 71 -8.10 6.22 -12.81
N PRO A 72 -8.64 5.82 -11.66
CA PRO A 72 -8.01 4.79 -10.84
C PRO A 72 -8.14 3.42 -11.51
N GLY A 73 -7.14 2.56 -11.31
CA GLY A 73 -7.13 1.19 -11.83
C GLY A 73 -5.97 0.90 -12.77
N TYR A 74 -6.11 -0.16 -13.55
CA TYR A 74 -5.03 -0.64 -14.42
C TYR A 74 -5.07 0.01 -15.79
N TYR A 75 -3.94 0.62 -16.15
CA TYR A 75 -3.64 1.03 -17.52
C TYR A 75 -2.78 -0.04 -18.18
N THR A 76 -3.00 -0.25 -19.47
CA THR A 76 -2.17 -1.14 -20.29
C THR A 76 -1.35 -0.31 -21.26
N LEU A 77 -0.03 -0.40 -21.14
CA LEU A 77 0.94 0.11 -22.10
C LEU A 77 1.20 -1.00 -23.11
N GLU A 78 1.05 -0.70 -24.39
CA GLU A 78 1.27 -1.65 -25.47
C GLU A 78 2.22 -1.07 -26.50
N ALA A 79 3.28 -1.82 -26.82
CA ALA A 79 4.22 -1.52 -27.88
C ALA A 79 4.15 -2.62 -28.94
N CYS A 80 3.98 -2.25 -30.21
CA CYS A 80 3.86 -3.18 -31.32
C CYS A 80 4.80 -2.76 -32.46
N LEU A 81 5.67 -3.67 -32.89
CA LEU A 81 6.48 -3.48 -34.09
C LEU A 81 5.76 -4.05 -35.31
N LYS A 82 5.73 -3.26 -36.39
CA LYS A 82 5.12 -3.65 -37.66
C LYS A 82 6.04 -3.39 -38.86
N THR A 83 5.96 -4.26 -39.84
CA THR A 83 6.54 -4.07 -41.18
C THR A 83 5.39 -4.02 -42.18
N GLY A 84 5.11 -2.85 -42.75
CA GLY A 84 3.81 -2.60 -43.40
C GLY A 84 2.66 -2.74 -42.40
N ASP A 85 1.69 -3.59 -42.72
CA ASP A 85 0.56 -3.93 -41.84
C ASP A 85 0.80 -5.19 -41.00
N GLU A 86 1.90 -5.91 -41.27
CA GLU A 86 2.22 -7.15 -40.57
C GLU A 86 2.83 -6.86 -39.20
N GLU A 87 2.25 -7.43 -38.15
CA GLU A 87 2.79 -7.41 -36.79
C GLU A 87 3.95 -8.40 -36.64
N LYS A 88 5.10 -7.90 -36.19
CA LYS A 88 6.30 -8.70 -35.94
C LYS A 88 6.42 -9.12 -34.48
N VAL A 89 6.16 -8.20 -33.55
CA VAL A 89 6.20 -8.45 -32.12
C VAL A 89 5.35 -7.44 -31.36
N ARG A 90 4.80 -7.88 -30.23
CA ARG A 90 3.99 -7.08 -29.32
C ARG A 90 4.44 -7.30 -27.88
N GLY A 91 4.68 -6.20 -27.18
CA GLY A 91 4.95 -6.15 -25.75
C GLY A 91 3.84 -5.43 -25.00
N LYS A 92 3.55 -5.87 -23.78
CA LYS A 92 2.58 -5.24 -22.88
C LYS A 92 3.19 -5.03 -21.50
N GLU A 93 2.83 -3.92 -20.87
CA GLU A 93 3.12 -3.64 -19.48
C GLU A 93 1.89 -3.01 -18.81
N ARG A 94 1.77 -3.13 -17.49
CA ARG A 94 0.70 -2.53 -16.70
C ARG A 94 1.22 -1.45 -15.78
N VAL A 95 0.39 -0.43 -15.64
CA VAL A 95 0.56 0.65 -14.66
C VAL A 95 -0.69 0.66 -13.79
N PHE A 96 -0.52 0.79 -12.48
CA PHE A 96 -1.61 0.88 -11.53
C PHE A 96 -1.75 2.31 -11.00
N VAL A 97 -2.90 2.92 -11.25
CA VAL A 97 -3.20 4.30 -10.87
C VAL A 97 -4.07 4.32 -9.60
N VAL A 98 -3.62 5.08 -8.60
CA VAL A 98 -4.25 5.18 -7.29
C VAL A 98 -4.90 6.55 -7.10
N ASP A 99 -6.19 6.57 -6.76
CA ASP A 99 -6.92 7.80 -6.43
C ASP A 99 -7.23 7.87 -4.92
N TRP A 100 -6.37 8.60 -4.20
CA TRP A 100 -6.62 9.06 -2.82
C TRP A 100 -7.04 10.54 -2.76
N ILE A 101 -6.80 11.29 -3.83
CA ILE A 101 -7.01 12.74 -3.91
C ILE A 101 -8.51 13.05 -3.86
N SER A 102 -9.34 12.28 -4.57
CA SER A 102 -10.78 12.52 -4.68
C SER A 102 -11.59 12.14 -3.43
N SER A 103 -10.97 11.51 -2.42
CA SER A 103 -11.67 11.09 -1.20
C SER A 103 -12.03 12.27 -0.31
N ASN A 104 -13.31 12.52 -0.04
CA ASN A 104 -13.73 13.48 0.99
C ASN A 104 -13.71 12.80 2.35
N LEU A 105 -12.99 13.37 3.31
CA LEU A 105 -12.82 12.77 4.64
C LEU A 105 -13.70 13.50 5.66
N PRO A 106 -14.33 12.78 6.62
CA PRO A 106 -15.06 13.39 7.72
C PRO A 106 -14.15 14.30 8.57
N GLU A 107 -14.73 15.34 9.18
CA GLU A 107 -13.99 16.35 9.94
C GLU A 107 -13.99 16.10 11.46
N ASN A 108 -14.91 15.27 11.96
CA ASN A 108 -15.09 15.01 13.39
C ASN A 108 -14.11 13.93 13.91
N GLY A 109 -12.81 14.19 13.75
CA GLY A 109 -11.74 13.31 14.19
C GLY A 109 -10.69 14.00 15.07
N ALA A 110 -9.77 13.22 15.63
CA ALA A 110 -8.57 13.73 16.30
C ALA A 110 -7.34 12.86 16.02
N ILE A 111 -6.14 13.40 16.24
CA ILE A 111 -4.87 12.73 15.98
C ILE A 111 -4.06 12.55 17.27
N LEU A 112 -3.57 11.35 17.52
CA LEU A 112 -2.59 11.01 18.54
C LEU A 112 -1.37 10.36 17.88
N GLU A 113 -0.29 11.11 17.67
CA GLU A 113 0.87 10.57 16.97
C GLU A 113 2.21 10.96 17.61
N SER A 114 3.25 10.13 17.42
CA SER A 114 4.62 10.41 17.90
C SER A 114 5.43 11.34 16.99
N GLY A 115 4.90 11.67 15.82
CA GLY A 115 5.51 12.58 14.85
C GLY A 115 4.51 13.62 14.35
N ASN A 116 4.44 13.81 13.04
CA ASN A 116 3.45 14.66 12.38
C ASN A 116 3.08 14.15 10.99
N TYR A 117 3.17 12.83 10.77
CA TYR A 117 2.99 12.24 9.44
C TYR A 117 1.51 12.22 9.04
N ILE A 118 0.64 11.84 9.99
CA ILE A 118 -0.80 11.87 9.78
C ILE A 118 -1.25 13.32 9.67
N TYR A 119 -0.84 14.18 10.62
CA TYR A 119 -1.20 15.60 10.59
C TYR A 119 -0.79 16.29 9.29
N LYS A 120 0.47 16.14 8.85
CA LYS A 120 0.94 16.79 7.60
C LYS A 120 0.25 16.22 6.37
N PHE A 121 0.01 14.91 6.30
CA PHE A 121 -0.73 14.34 5.19
C PHE A 121 -2.14 14.94 5.12
N LEU A 122 -2.88 14.96 6.22
CA LEU A 122 -4.24 15.48 6.24
C LEU A 122 -4.28 17.00 5.98
N SER A 123 -3.45 17.79 6.66
CA SER A 123 -3.45 19.24 6.51
C SER A 123 -2.91 19.69 5.14
N GLU A 124 -1.76 19.18 4.69
CA GLU A 124 -1.09 19.64 3.47
C GLU A 124 -1.63 18.99 2.19
N LYS A 125 -2.17 17.77 2.27
CA LYS A 125 -2.63 17.01 1.07
C LYS A 125 -4.13 16.83 0.99
N LYS A 126 -4.85 16.89 2.13
CA LYS A 126 -6.32 16.78 2.17
C LYS A 126 -7.01 18.07 2.59
N ASN A 127 -6.27 19.12 2.93
CA ASN A 127 -6.80 20.36 3.49
C ASN A 127 -7.73 20.10 4.70
N LEU A 128 -7.38 19.10 5.52
CA LEU A 128 -8.14 18.68 6.68
C LEU A 128 -7.31 18.92 7.95
N SER A 129 -7.76 19.83 8.79
CA SER A 129 -7.12 20.14 10.07
C SER A 129 -7.87 19.44 11.20
N LEU A 130 -7.25 18.42 11.79
CA LEU A 130 -7.80 17.73 12.97
C LEU A 130 -7.00 18.14 14.22
N PRO A 131 -7.67 18.33 15.37
CA PRO A 131 -6.97 18.62 16.62
C PRO A 131 -6.14 17.43 17.10
N SER A 132 -5.09 17.73 17.86
CA SER A 132 -4.43 16.72 18.70
C SER A 132 -5.43 16.15 19.71
N TYR A 133 -5.43 14.84 19.88
CA TYR A 133 -6.34 14.18 20.80
C TYR A 133 -6.05 14.56 22.25
N SER A 134 -7.11 14.89 22.99
CA SER A 134 -7.11 14.95 24.45
C SER A 134 -8.41 14.33 24.98
N SER A 135 -8.39 13.85 26.22
CA SER A 135 -9.57 13.26 26.87
C SER A 135 -10.69 14.26 27.12
N SER A 136 -10.42 15.58 27.02
CA SER A 136 -11.43 16.63 27.19
C SER A 136 -12.21 16.95 25.91
N LEU A 137 -11.79 16.43 24.76
CA LEU A 137 -12.55 16.60 23.52
C LEU A 137 -13.93 15.95 23.65
N LYS A 138 -14.92 16.55 22.97
CA LYS A 138 -16.27 15.98 22.85
C LYS A 138 -16.23 14.63 22.11
N LYS A 139 -17.39 13.98 21.97
CA LYS A 139 -17.52 12.76 21.16
C LYS A 139 -16.98 13.01 19.75
N LEU A 140 -16.15 12.09 19.28
CA LEU A 140 -15.55 12.07 17.94
C LEU A 140 -16.09 10.87 17.17
N ASP A 141 -16.03 10.93 15.85
CA ASP A 141 -16.35 9.78 15.00
C ASP A 141 -15.16 8.81 14.98
N TYR A 142 -13.94 9.33 14.96
CA TYR A 142 -12.72 8.53 14.98
C TYR A 142 -11.53 9.23 15.66
N ILE A 143 -10.56 8.42 16.08
CA ILE A 143 -9.24 8.88 16.54
C ILE A 143 -8.17 8.13 15.71
N LEU A 144 -7.31 8.90 15.06
CA LEU A 144 -6.14 8.40 14.34
C LEU A 144 -4.97 8.29 15.31
N VAL A 145 -4.41 7.10 15.46
CA VAL A 145 -3.24 6.85 16.28
C VAL A 145 -2.10 6.34 15.40
N GLY A 146 -1.00 7.07 15.34
CA GLY A 146 0.17 6.71 14.54
C GLY A 146 1.44 6.74 15.37
N ASP A 147 2.24 5.70 15.29
CA ASP A 147 3.53 5.69 15.98
C ASP A 147 4.61 5.08 15.08
N LYS A 148 5.81 5.67 15.16
CA LYS A 148 7.05 5.21 14.52
C LYS A 148 8.22 5.06 15.49
N SER A 149 7.97 5.21 16.78
CA SER A 149 8.98 5.19 17.82
C SER A 149 8.43 4.35 18.98
N PRO A 150 8.76 3.04 19.04
CA PRO A 150 8.24 2.12 20.04
C PRO A 150 8.24 2.70 21.47
N GLY A 151 7.15 2.48 22.20
CA GLY A 151 6.95 3.01 23.55
C GLY A 151 6.51 4.48 23.65
N THR A 152 6.48 5.26 22.55
CA THR A 152 6.09 6.67 22.58
C THR A 152 4.59 6.84 22.80
N ILE A 153 3.77 6.17 21.98
CA ILE A 153 2.32 6.19 22.12
C ILE A 153 1.86 4.90 22.80
N LYS A 154 1.24 5.06 23.97
CA LYS A 154 0.68 3.94 24.75
C LYS A 154 -0.84 3.93 24.60
N ILE A 155 -1.41 2.78 24.25
CA ILE A 155 -2.86 2.57 24.26
C ILE A 155 -3.31 2.43 25.71
N LYS A 156 -3.87 3.51 26.25
CA LYS A 156 -4.34 3.58 27.63
C LYS A 156 -5.83 3.27 27.73
N LYS A 157 -6.26 2.85 28.93
CA LYS A 157 -7.66 2.53 29.23
C LYS A 157 -8.62 3.69 28.94
N GLU A 158 -8.21 4.95 29.13
CA GLU A 158 -9.05 6.11 28.82
C GLU A 158 -9.39 6.21 27.34
N LEU A 159 -8.45 5.84 26.46
CA LEU A 159 -8.67 5.82 25.01
C LEU A 159 -9.65 4.70 24.63
N LEU A 160 -9.49 3.51 25.21
CA LEU A 160 -10.42 2.39 24.98
C LEU A 160 -11.81 2.66 25.55
N ASN A 161 -11.91 3.37 26.67
CA ASN A 161 -13.18 3.78 27.26
C ASN A 161 -14.02 4.64 26.30
N ARG A 162 -13.39 5.43 25.43
CA ARG A 162 -14.09 6.17 24.36
C ARG A 162 -14.78 5.16 23.45
N VAL A 163 -14.00 4.29 22.81
CA VAL A 163 -14.49 3.24 21.90
C VAL A 163 -15.68 2.49 22.49
N VAL A 164 -15.56 2.06 23.75
CA VAL A 164 -16.61 1.31 24.43
C VAL A 164 -17.86 2.16 24.73
N LYS A 165 -17.70 3.38 25.26
CA LYS A 165 -18.81 4.15 25.84
C LYS A 165 -19.49 5.10 24.86
N ASP A 166 -18.70 5.84 24.08
CA ASP A 166 -19.18 6.88 23.17
C ASP A 166 -19.30 6.40 21.71
N GLY A 167 -18.64 5.28 21.38
CA GLY A 167 -18.64 4.68 20.05
C GLY A 167 -17.63 5.31 19.08
N THR A 168 -16.67 6.09 19.59
CA THR A 168 -15.55 6.63 18.78
C THR A 168 -14.76 5.46 18.20
N ASN A 169 -14.50 5.45 16.90
CA ASN A 169 -13.67 4.42 16.29
C ASN A 169 -12.18 4.73 16.47
N LEU A 170 -11.37 3.70 16.69
CA LEU A 170 -9.93 3.85 16.86
C LEU A 170 -9.21 3.30 15.64
N ILE A 171 -8.32 4.08 15.04
CA ILE A 171 -7.52 3.66 13.88
C ILE A 171 -6.06 3.66 14.31
N LEU A 172 -5.53 2.47 14.57
CA LEU A 172 -4.17 2.25 15.04
C LEU A 172 -3.26 1.89 13.86
N ILE A 173 -2.29 2.75 13.58
CA ILE A 173 -1.27 2.57 12.54
C ILE A 173 0.09 2.38 13.20
N ALA A 174 0.46 1.12 13.41
CA ALA A 174 1.78 0.75 13.87
C ALA A 174 2.74 0.76 12.66
N ASN A 175 3.75 1.64 12.68
CA ASN A 175 4.71 1.72 11.58
C ASN A 175 5.64 0.50 11.51
N ASP A 176 5.81 -0.19 12.65
CA ASP A 176 6.68 -1.36 12.81
C ASP A 176 6.08 -2.45 13.71
N ARG A 177 6.73 -3.62 13.71
CA ARG A 177 6.29 -4.80 14.47
C ARG A 177 6.36 -4.65 15.99
N GLN A 178 7.28 -3.83 16.52
CA GLN A 178 7.41 -3.64 17.97
C GLN A 178 6.20 -2.85 18.49
N ILE A 179 5.83 -1.79 17.79
CA ILE A 179 4.63 -0.99 18.09
C ILE A 179 3.38 -1.86 17.98
N ALA A 180 3.27 -2.66 16.91
CA ALA A 180 2.15 -3.58 16.73
C ALA A 180 2.02 -4.56 17.91
N LYS A 181 3.13 -5.17 18.34
CA LYS A 181 3.20 -6.07 19.49
C LYS A 181 2.80 -5.37 20.79
N GLU A 182 3.30 -4.17 21.03
CA GLU A 182 2.97 -3.37 22.22
C GLU A 182 1.48 -3.04 22.28
N TRP A 183 0.91 -2.59 21.17
CA TRP A 183 -0.50 -2.21 21.10
C TRP A 183 -1.43 -3.43 21.17
N ALA A 184 -1.14 -4.52 20.47
CA ALA A 184 -1.87 -5.77 20.60
C ALA A 184 -1.83 -6.31 22.05
N GLY A 185 -0.67 -6.24 22.70
CA GLY A 185 -0.52 -6.59 24.12
C GLY A 185 -1.33 -5.68 25.05
N ALA A 186 -1.41 -4.38 24.78
CA ALA A 186 -2.23 -3.44 25.55
C ALA A 186 -3.73 -3.73 25.39
N LEU A 187 -4.18 -4.05 24.18
CA LEU A 187 -5.56 -4.48 23.92
C LEU A 187 -5.88 -5.78 24.67
N ALA A 188 -4.96 -6.76 24.66
CA ALA A 188 -5.14 -8.02 25.36
C ALA A 188 -5.18 -7.86 26.88
N LYS A 189 -4.34 -6.98 27.44
CA LYS A 189 -4.34 -6.67 28.88
C LYS A 189 -5.67 -6.09 29.36
N GLU A 190 -6.36 -5.32 28.51
CA GLU A 190 -7.68 -4.77 28.80
C GLU A 190 -8.83 -5.71 28.39
N GLY A 191 -8.52 -6.94 27.94
CA GLY A 191 -9.50 -7.97 27.59
C GLY A 191 -10.26 -7.70 26.29
N VAL A 192 -9.73 -6.86 25.40
CA VAL A 192 -10.39 -6.52 24.12
C VAL A 192 -10.28 -7.65 23.10
N VAL A 193 -9.15 -8.36 23.12
CA VAL A 193 -8.82 -9.53 22.27
C VAL A 193 -7.90 -10.45 23.05
N GLU A 194 -7.75 -11.69 22.61
CA GLU A 194 -6.61 -12.52 23.00
C GLU A 194 -5.43 -12.29 22.04
N PHE A 195 -4.22 -12.23 22.57
CA PHE A 195 -3.00 -12.02 21.78
C PHE A 195 -1.96 -13.10 22.11
N LYS A 196 -1.68 -13.97 21.15
CA LYS A 196 -0.74 -15.10 21.28
C LYS A 196 0.69 -14.74 20.84
N GLY A 197 0.97 -13.46 20.60
CA GLY A 197 2.25 -12.98 20.10
C GLY A 197 2.26 -12.71 18.60
N MET A 198 3.45 -12.54 18.04
CA MET A 198 3.66 -12.29 16.61
C MET A 198 4.01 -13.59 15.90
N VAL A 199 3.78 -13.65 14.58
CA VAL A 199 4.31 -14.74 13.73
C VAL A 199 5.85 -14.69 13.72
N GLY A 200 6.40 -13.49 13.58
CA GLY A 200 7.82 -13.19 13.49
C GLY A 200 8.23 -12.72 12.10
N ALA A 201 9.43 -12.13 12.01
CA ALA A 201 10.06 -11.73 10.76
C ALA A 201 10.24 -12.89 9.77
N SER A 202 10.50 -12.60 8.50
CA SER A 202 11.14 -13.59 7.64
C SER A 202 12.43 -14.09 8.29
N ARG A 203 12.75 -15.38 8.21
CA ARG A 203 13.93 -15.94 8.90
C ARG A 203 15.25 -15.49 8.26
N ALA A 204 15.22 -15.15 6.98
CA ALA A 204 16.37 -14.60 6.25
C ALA A 204 15.89 -13.74 5.08
N SER A 205 16.75 -12.85 4.58
CA SER A 205 16.44 -11.94 3.46
C SER A 205 16.09 -12.64 2.14
N TRP A 206 16.50 -13.90 1.98
CA TRP A 206 16.20 -14.75 0.82
C TRP A 206 14.98 -15.65 1.01
N MET A 207 14.41 -15.69 2.23
CA MET A 207 13.18 -16.43 2.52
C MET A 207 11.96 -15.55 2.32
N GLY A 208 10.90 -16.18 1.80
CA GLY A 208 9.65 -15.49 1.47
C GLY A 208 8.79 -15.16 2.67
N SER A 209 8.07 -14.07 2.56
CA SER A 209 6.99 -13.65 3.44
C SER A 209 5.98 -12.89 2.59
N TRP A 210 4.71 -12.90 3.00
CA TRP A 210 3.62 -12.41 2.17
C TRP A 210 2.56 -11.75 3.01
N TYR A 211 2.12 -10.56 2.58
CA TYR A 211 0.78 -10.07 2.91
C TYR A 211 -0.20 -10.56 1.87
N PHE A 212 -1.41 -10.87 2.31
CA PHE A 212 -2.53 -11.16 1.41
C PHE A 212 -3.82 -10.61 2.00
N VAL A 213 -4.71 -10.18 1.12
CA VAL A 213 -5.87 -9.38 1.50
C VAL A 213 -7.14 -9.93 0.89
N LYS A 214 -8.20 -9.98 1.71
CA LYS A 214 -9.55 -10.25 1.22
C LYS A 214 -10.21 -8.99 0.70
N GLU A 215 -11.26 -9.12 -0.09
CA GLU A 215 -12.13 -7.99 -0.41
C GLU A 215 -12.71 -7.37 0.87
N HIS A 216 -12.47 -6.07 1.04
CA HIS A 216 -12.91 -5.32 2.22
C HIS A 216 -12.93 -3.81 1.93
N PRO A 217 -13.85 -3.01 2.51
CA PRO A 217 -13.91 -1.56 2.28
C PRO A 217 -12.62 -0.79 2.60
N LEU A 218 -11.81 -1.28 3.55
CA LEU A 218 -10.47 -0.74 3.84
C LEU A 218 -9.53 -0.75 2.63
N PHE A 219 -9.79 -1.61 1.64
CA PHE A 219 -9.02 -1.75 0.40
C PHE A 219 -9.82 -1.34 -0.84
N LYS A 220 -10.88 -0.53 -0.67
CA LYS A 220 -11.67 -0.02 -1.80
C LYS A 220 -10.78 0.62 -2.87
N SER A 221 -10.96 0.19 -4.13
CA SER A 221 -10.19 0.60 -5.31
C SER A 221 -8.69 0.26 -5.26
N LEU A 222 -8.29 -0.70 -4.42
CA LEU A 222 -6.99 -1.36 -4.43
C LEU A 222 -7.17 -2.84 -4.83
N PRO A 223 -6.11 -3.54 -5.27
CA PRO A 223 -6.22 -4.95 -5.63
C PRO A 223 -6.57 -5.82 -4.41
N VAL A 224 -7.62 -6.63 -4.50
CA VAL A 224 -8.10 -7.48 -3.39
C VAL A 224 -8.22 -8.94 -3.82
N ASN A 225 -8.43 -9.83 -2.85
CA ASN A 225 -8.44 -11.29 -3.06
C ASN A 225 -7.12 -11.79 -3.66
N THR A 226 -6.01 -11.21 -3.22
CA THR A 226 -4.66 -11.45 -3.74
C THR A 226 -3.60 -11.25 -2.67
N CYS A 227 -2.39 -11.75 -2.91
CA CYS A 227 -1.20 -11.29 -2.21
C CYS A 227 -0.89 -9.83 -2.58
N PHE A 228 -0.27 -9.08 -1.67
CA PHE A 228 0.32 -7.77 -1.98
C PHE A 228 1.43 -7.98 -3.01
N SER A 229 1.11 -7.70 -4.27
CA SER A 229 2.02 -7.83 -5.39
C SER A 229 2.68 -6.47 -5.70
N TRP A 230 3.17 -6.31 -6.93
CA TRP A 230 3.90 -5.13 -7.39
C TRP A 230 3.10 -3.82 -7.26
N GLU A 231 1.76 -3.86 -7.17
CA GLU A 231 0.91 -2.68 -6.99
C GLU A 231 1.08 -2.04 -5.61
N TYR A 232 1.36 -2.85 -4.59
CA TYR A 232 1.56 -2.37 -3.23
C TYR A 232 3.00 -1.89 -3.01
N GLN A 233 3.94 -2.51 -3.72
CA GLN A 233 5.39 -2.39 -3.50
C GLN A 233 5.73 -2.49 -2.01
N ALA A 234 5.07 -3.44 -1.32
CA ALA A 234 5.29 -3.68 0.09
C ALA A 234 6.56 -4.52 0.28
N ASP A 235 7.58 -4.00 0.96
CA ASP A 235 8.73 -4.79 1.38
C ASP A 235 8.37 -5.64 2.59
N VAL A 236 7.97 -6.86 2.27
CA VAL A 236 7.55 -7.87 3.23
C VAL A 236 8.70 -8.67 3.81
N ARG A 237 9.92 -8.56 3.26
CA ARG A 237 11.06 -9.40 3.66
C ARG A 237 11.70 -8.89 4.94
N GLY A 238 11.78 -7.57 5.09
CA GLY A 238 12.61 -6.96 6.12
C GLY A 238 14.09 -7.36 5.96
N LEU A 239 14.89 -7.17 7.01
CA LEU A 239 16.28 -7.61 7.04
C LEU A 239 16.42 -9.10 7.44
N GLY A 240 15.33 -9.69 7.93
CA GLY A 240 15.28 -11.06 8.45
C GLY A 240 15.50 -11.15 9.96
N GLU A 241 15.23 -12.31 10.55
CA GLU A 241 15.29 -12.56 12.00
C GLU A 241 16.66 -12.23 12.61
N TRP A 242 17.75 -12.53 11.91
CA TRP A 242 19.13 -12.20 12.35
C TRP A 242 19.37 -10.71 12.58
N PHE A 243 18.55 -9.85 11.98
CA PHE A 243 18.65 -8.39 12.03
C PHE A 243 17.39 -7.76 12.62
N GLU A 244 16.56 -8.53 13.34
CA GLU A 244 15.27 -8.06 13.86
C GLU A 244 15.38 -6.79 14.72
N ASN A 245 16.51 -6.60 15.41
CA ASN A 245 16.76 -5.46 16.28
C ASN A 245 17.16 -4.17 15.52
N ILE A 246 17.48 -4.28 14.23
CA ILE A 246 17.82 -3.15 13.35
C ILE A 246 16.85 -3.01 12.17
N ASP A 247 15.92 -3.96 12.00
CA ASP A 247 14.87 -3.93 10.99
C ASP A 247 13.76 -2.98 11.44
N ILE A 248 13.90 -1.71 11.04
CA ILE A 248 13.06 -0.58 11.48
C ILE A 248 11.58 -0.83 11.19
N TYR A 249 11.24 -1.47 10.07
CA TYR A 249 9.84 -1.70 9.67
C TYR A 249 9.40 -3.13 9.93
N GLY A 250 10.17 -4.08 9.38
CA GLY A 250 9.99 -5.50 9.51
C GLY A 250 8.53 -6.00 9.46
N ALA A 251 8.08 -6.42 8.27
CA ALA A 251 6.75 -7.04 8.14
C ALA A 251 6.55 -8.22 9.10
N ASP A 252 5.34 -8.33 9.63
CA ASP A 252 4.93 -9.33 10.62
C ASP A 252 3.38 -9.43 10.67
N GLY A 253 2.89 -10.45 11.38
CA GLY A 253 1.47 -10.68 11.64
C GLY A 253 1.21 -10.92 13.13
N MET A 254 0.15 -10.27 13.64
CA MET A 254 -0.33 -10.43 15.00
C MET A 254 -1.21 -11.68 15.11
N LEU A 255 -0.91 -12.58 16.05
CA LEU A 255 -1.77 -13.72 16.37
C LEU A 255 -2.86 -13.27 17.33
N LEU A 256 -3.90 -12.65 16.77
CA LEU A 256 -5.08 -12.18 17.49
C LEU A 256 -6.17 -13.25 17.48
N GLU A 257 -6.85 -13.46 18.60
CA GLU A 257 -7.99 -14.37 18.74
C GLU A 257 -9.17 -13.65 19.41
N GLY A 258 -10.39 -13.98 18.98
CA GLY A 258 -11.63 -13.45 19.54
C GLY A 258 -12.76 -13.40 18.52
N ASP A 259 -13.98 -13.69 18.95
CA ASP A 259 -15.18 -13.69 18.09
C ASP A 259 -15.51 -12.29 17.53
N ASN A 260 -14.93 -11.24 18.11
CA ASN A 260 -15.06 -9.85 17.70
C ASN A 260 -13.99 -9.39 16.70
N VAL A 261 -13.08 -10.29 16.28
CA VAL A 261 -11.95 -9.96 15.39
C VAL A 261 -12.26 -10.38 13.96
N GLU A 262 -12.27 -9.39 13.07
CA GLU A 262 -12.28 -9.60 11.63
C GLU A 262 -10.88 -9.42 11.06
N TYR A 263 -10.34 -10.49 10.47
CA TYR A 263 -9.04 -10.47 9.79
C TYR A 263 -9.22 -9.96 8.34
N VAL A 264 -8.51 -8.89 7.98
CA VAL A 264 -8.60 -8.24 6.67
C VAL A 264 -7.36 -8.49 5.82
N VAL A 265 -6.18 -8.32 6.42
CA VAL A 265 -4.90 -8.66 5.80
C VAL A 265 -4.23 -9.73 6.65
N GLY A 266 -3.90 -10.85 6.02
CA GLY A 266 -3.08 -11.90 6.60
C GLY A 266 -1.61 -11.69 6.29
N TYR A 267 -0.76 -12.22 7.17
CA TYR A 267 0.67 -12.36 7.00
C TYR A 267 1.09 -13.80 7.20
N SER A 268 1.95 -14.27 6.31
CA SER A 268 2.60 -15.56 6.40
C SER A 268 4.09 -15.42 6.09
N ARG A 269 4.89 -16.37 6.57
CA ARG A 269 6.31 -16.47 6.28
C ARG A 269 6.71 -17.90 5.97
N ASP A 270 7.83 -18.03 5.29
CA ASP A 270 8.40 -19.32 4.93
C ASP A 270 8.64 -20.22 6.15
N HIS A 271 8.38 -21.52 5.96
CA HIS A 271 8.54 -22.57 6.99
C HIS A 271 7.80 -22.33 8.32
N ASP A 272 6.71 -21.55 8.34
CA ASP A 272 5.84 -21.35 9.50
C ASP A 272 4.37 -21.56 9.11
N PRO A 273 3.65 -22.52 9.72
CA PRO A 273 2.25 -22.78 9.36
C PRO A 273 1.28 -21.73 9.93
N ARG A 274 1.73 -20.84 10.81
CA ARG A 274 0.87 -19.85 11.45
C ARG A 274 0.62 -18.67 10.51
N ILE A 275 -0.61 -18.19 10.50
CA ILE A 275 -1.02 -16.99 9.77
C ILE A 275 -1.42 -15.93 10.79
N GLY A 276 -0.76 -14.77 10.73
CA GLY A 276 -1.06 -13.64 11.59
C GLY A 276 -1.88 -12.58 10.86
N ALA A 277 -2.49 -11.67 11.62
CA ALA A 277 -3.20 -10.52 11.10
C ALA A 277 -2.26 -9.33 10.96
N SER A 278 -2.22 -8.67 9.81
CA SER A 278 -1.54 -7.39 9.64
C SER A 278 -2.52 -6.22 9.57
N VAL A 279 -3.77 -6.49 9.22
CA VAL A 279 -4.87 -5.55 9.42
C VAL A 279 -6.05 -6.33 9.99
N ALA A 280 -6.53 -5.90 11.14
CA ALA A 280 -7.71 -6.45 11.79
C ALA A 280 -8.70 -5.34 12.14
N VAL A 281 -10.00 -5.66 12.05
CA VAL A 281 -11.09 -4.84 12.58
C VAL A 281 -11.64 -5.55 13.81
N ILE A 282 -11.61 -4.89 14.95
CA ILE A 282 -11.97 -5.45 16.24
C ILE A 282 -13.18 -4.70 16.77
N SER A 283 -14.33 -5.36 16.88
CA SER A 283 -15.53 -4.75 17.47
C SER A 283 -15.33 -4.58 18.98
N CYS A 284 -15.59 -3.38 19.51
CA CYS A 284 -15.32 -3.06 20.91
C CYS A 284 -16.39 -2.10 21.49
N GLY A 285 -17.33 -2.65 22.26
CA GLY A 285 -18.46 -1.88 22.79
C GLY A 285 -19.30 -1.26 21.69
N LYS A 286 -19.44 0.08 21.67
CA LYS A 286 -20.22 0.80 20.65
C LYS A 286 -19.42 1.18 19.40
N GLY A 287 -18.10 1.09 19.45
CA GLY A 287 -17.20 1.43 18.36
C GLY A 287 -16.41 0.22 17.88
N LYS A 288 -15.41 0.49 17.04
CA LYS A 288 -14.46 -0.52 16.56
C LYS A 288 -13.03 -0.02 16.62
N ILE A 289 -12.07 -0.94 16.58
CA ILE A 289 -10.64 -0.68 16.49
C ILE A 289 -10.13 -1.27 15.18
N ILE A 290 -9.58 -0.44 14.30
CA ILE A 290 -8.84 -0.87 13.11
C ILE A 290 -7.37 -0.89 13.51
N LEU A 291 -6.76 -2.06 13.57
CA LEU A 291 -5.35 -2.21 13.91
C LEU A 291 -4.57 -2.66 12.68
N SER A 292 -3.68 -1.80 12.21
CA SER A 292 -2.78 -2.07 11.09
C SER A 292 -1.33 -2.10 11.54
N SER A 293 -0.64 -3.19 11.17
CA SER A 293 0.80 -3.39 11.27
C SER A 293 1.46 -3.55 9.90
N ILE A 294 0.83 -3.04 8.82
CA ILE A 294 1.48 -2.97 7.50
C ILE A 294 2.74 -2.13 7.62
N ALA A 295 3.88 -2.80 7.46
CA ALA A 295 5.22 -2.22 7.53
C ALA A 295 5.32 -0.90 6.73
N GLY A 296 5.79 0.16 7.40
CA GLY A 296 6.06 1.45 6.78
C GLY A 296 4.83 2.27 6.37
N LEU A 297 3.60 1.85 6.70
CA LEU A 297 2.36 2.56 6.34
C LEU A 297 2.38 4.02 6.81
N TYR A 298 2.81 4.28 8.04
CA TYR A 298 2.80 5.62 8.64
C TYR A 298 3.87 6.52 8.00
N ASP A 299 5.10 6.04 7.82
CA ASP A 299 6.15 6.82 7.16
C ASP A 299 5.82 7.10 5.68
N ALA A 300 5.27 6.12 4.99
CA ALA A 300 4.91 6.21 3.58
C ALA A 300 3.88 7.31 3.27
N LEU A 301 3.20 7.88 4.28
CA LEU A 301 2.31 9.03 4.09
C LEU A 301 3.05 10.25 3.51
N LEU A 302 4.31 10.43 3.89
CA LEU A 302 5.13 11.58 3.52
C LEU A 302 6.39 11.22 2.71
N THR A 303 7.01 10.08 2.99
CA THR A 303 8.27 9.68 2.33
C THR A 303 8.04 8.59 1.28
N SER A 304 8.87 8.60 0.23
CA SER A 304 8.95 7.48 -0.73
C SER A 304 10.00 6.44 -0.32
N ASN A 305 10.84 6.74 0.68
CA ASN A 305 11.79 5.79 1.27
C ASN A 305 11.10 5.07 2.43
N SER A 306 10.19 4.15 2.11
CA SER A 306 9.43 3.35 3.06
C SER A 306 9.21 1.95 2.49
N ALA A 307 8.87 1.00 3.37
CA ALA A 307 8.49 -0.35 2.99
C ALA A 307 7.16 -0.43 2.21
N LEU A 308 6.38 0.65 2.09
CA LEU A 308 5.12 0.67 1.33
C LEU A 308 5.10 1.82 0.32
N HIS A 309 4.50 1.61 -0.86
CA HIS A 309 4.34 2.71 -1.82
C HIS A 309 3.49 3.85 -1.25
N LYS A 310 3.97 5.08 -1.38
CA LYS A 310 3.34 6.30 -0.84
C LYS A 310 1.89 6.50 -1.27
N ALA A 311 1.58 6.31 -2.56
CA ALA A 311 0.20 6.47 -3.05
C ALA A 311 -0.76 5.46 -2.41
N ILE A 312 -0.27 4.24 -2.15
CA ILE A 312 -1.02 3.16 -1.52
C ILE A 312 -1.26 3.48 -0.06
N ALA A 313 -0.23 3.92 0.67
CA ALA A 313 -0.35 4.32 2.07
C ALA A 313 -1.41 5.41 2.29
N ARG A 314 -1.39 6.44 1.44
CA ARG A 314 -2.36 7.53 1.45
C ARG A 314 -3.78 7.04 1.16
N LYS A 315 -3.93 6.14 0.18
CA LYS A 315 -5.23 5.53 -0.15
C LYS A 315 -5.76 4.70 1.01
N LEU A 316 -4.92 3.87 1.63
CA LEU A 316 -5.28 3.06 2.79
C LEU A 316 -5.75 3.93 3.94
N LEU A 317 -5.01 4.98 4.30
CA LEU A 317 -5.42 5.90 5.36
C LEU A 317 -6.78 6.56 5.06
N CYS A 318 -7.01 7.02 3.83
CA CYS A 318 -8.32 7.54 3.44
C CYS A 318 -9.43 6.50 3.59
N ASN A 319 -9.20 5.27 3.14
CA ASN A 319 -10.19 4.19 3.26
C ASN A 319 -10.45 3.80 4.71
N PHE A 320 -9.42 3.82 5.57
CA PHE A 320 -9.56 3.52 7.01
C PHE A 320 -10.43 4.57 7.70
N ILE A 321 -10.21 5.85 7.41
CA ILE A 321 -11.03 6.95 7.93
C ILE A 321 -12.47 6.84 7.43
N LEU A 322 -12.69 6.50 6.16
CA LEU A 322 -14.03 6.36 5.58
C LEU A 322 -14.81 5.15 6.10
N PHE A 323 -14.12 4.10 6.54
CA PHE A 323 -14.73 2.88 7.08
C PHE A 323 -15.05 2.99 8.58
N ALA A 324 -14.29 3.81 9.31
CA ALA A 324 -14.47 4.04 10.73
C ALA A 324 -15.88 4.60 10.98
#